data_AF-A0A7S1K9D7-F1
#
_entry.id   AF-A0A7S1K9D7-F1
#
_cell.length_a   1.000
_cell.length_b   1.000
_cell.length_c   1.000
_cell.angle_alpha   90.00
_cell.angle_beta   90.00
_cell.angle_gamma   90.00
#
_symmetry.space_group_name_H-M   'P 1'
#
loop_
_entity.id
_entity.type
_entity.pdbx_description
1 polymer ?
#
loop_
_entity_poly.entity_id
_entity_poly.type
_entity_poly.pdbx_seq_one_letter_code
_entity_poly.pdbx_strand_id
1 'polypeptide(L)'
;EKAAITDLRSIKQQLDEAKLEQEKAERSYDLNKAAEIRFGRIPELQKKLAELERQYSAGPNRMLRDEVVPEDIAAIVSSWTGIPVSKLVDSERERILQLDDILQKRVVGQAEAVRVTAEAIQRSRAGLSDPNRPIASLVFLGPTGVGKTELCKALAESLFSSPDAMVRIDMSEYMEKHTVSRLIGAPPGYVGYDQGGQLTDAVRRKPYSVLLFDEMEKAHPDVFNILLQVLDDGILTDGKGNTVSFKNCICVFTSNIGSSSILELAGEAEADDTVQEEIKERVMTAV
;
A
#
# COMPACT_ATOMS: atom_id res chain seq x y z
N GLU A 1 -8.01 -0.22 -42.23
CA GLU A 1 -7.98 -0.34 -40.76
C GLU A 1 -8.31 0.96 -40.02
N LYS A 2 -7.55 2.05 -40.20
CA LYS A 2 -7.89 3.36 -39.58
C LYS A 2 -9.29 3.87 -39.92
N ALA A 3 -9.77 3.67 -41.15
CA ALA A 3 -11.12 4.05 -41.57
C ALA A 3 -12.20 3.30 -40.76
N ALA A 4 -12.09 1.97 -40.64
CA ALA A 4 -13.03 1.15 -39.87
C ALA A 4 -13.08 1.52 -38.38
N ILE A 5 -11.94 1.88 -37.77
CA ILE A 5 -11.88 2.40 -36.38
C ILE A 5 -12.59 3.76 -36.29
N THR A 6 -12.38 4.63 -37.27
CA THR A 6 -13.01 5.95 -37.32
C THR A 6 -14.54 5.81 -37.43
N ASP A 7 -15.01 4.87 -38.24
CA ASP A 7 -16.44 4.56 -38.40
C ASP A 7 -17.03 3.99 -37.10
N LEU A 8 -16.33 3.07 -36.45
CA LEU A 8 -16.69 2.53 -35.13
C LEU A 8 -16.84 3.64 -34.07
N ARG A 9 -15.85 4.55 -34.02
CA ARG A 9 -15.85 5.68 -33.10
C ARG A 9 -16.99 6.66 -33.39
N SER A 10 -17.26 6.91 -34.67
CA SER A 10 -18.38 7.77 -35.10
C SER A 10 -19.74 7.19 -34.68
N ILE A 11 -19.97 5.89 -34.85
CA ILE A 11 -21.23 5.26 -34.41
C ILE A 11 -21.36 5.26 -32.89
N LYS A 12 -20.29 4.99 -32.13
CA LYS A 12 -20.30 5.11 -30.66
C LYS A 12 -20.68 6.53 -30.22
N GLN A 13 -20.07 7.55 -30.84
CA GLN A 13 -20.41 8.95 -30.58
C GLN A 13 -21.88 9.27 -30.88
N GLN A 14 -22.40 8.84 -32.03
CA GLN A 14 -23.82 9.05 -32.39
C GLN A 14 -24.78 8.36 -31.40
N LEU A 15 -24.40 7.19 -30.88
CA LEU A 15 -25.18 6.47 -29.88
C LEU A 15 -25.23 7.22 -28.55
N ASP A 16 -24.10 7.77 -28.10
CA ASP A 16 -24.02 8.57 -26.88
C ASP A 16 -24.80 9.89 -27.02
N GLU A 17 -24.68 10.56 -28.17
CA GLU A 17 -25.49 11.75 -28.50
C GLU A 17 -26.99 11.42 -28.49
N ALA A 18 -27.40 10.30 -29.07
CA ALA A 18 -28.80 9.87 -29.09
C ALA A 18 -29.33 9.57 -27.67
N LYS A 19 -28.54 8.91 -26.80
CA LYS A 19 -28.91 8.70 -25.39
C LYS A 19 -29.09 10.02 -24.65
N LEU A 20 -28.18 10.96 -24.87
CA LEU A 20 -28.22 12.28 -24.23
C LEU A 20 -29.42 13.11 -24.73
N GLU A 21 -29.76 12.98 -26.01
CA GLU A 21 -30.96 13.59 -26.61
C GLU A 21 -32.26 12.98 -26.05
N GLN A 22 -32.29 11.66 -25.84
CA GLN A 22 -33.41 10.97 -25.19
C GLN A 22 -33.60 11.44 -23.74
N GLU A 23 -32.53 11.49 -22.93
CA GLU A 23 -32.63 12.02 -21.56
C GLU A 23 -33.14 13.47 -21.52
N LYS A 24 -32.68 14.31 -22.46
CA LYS A 24 -33.16 15.70 -22.58
C LYS A 24 -34.66 15.75 -22.90
N ALA A 25 -35.11 14.93 -23.86
CA ALA A 25 -36.52 14.85 -24.24
C ALA A 25 -37.41 14.37 -23.09
N GLU A 26 -36.95 13.39 -22.29
CA GLU A 26 -37.65 12.95 -21.09
C GLU A 26 -37.73 14.06 -20.03
N ARG A 27 -36.63 14.79 -19.79
CA ARG A 27 -36.62 15.93 -18.84
C ARG A 27 -37.54 17.07 -19.27
N SER A 28 -37.70 17.29 -20.57
CA SER A 28 -38.61 18.32 -21.11
C SER A 28 -40.05 17.83 -21.30
N TYR A 29 -40.39 16.62 -20.85
CA TYR A 29 -41.69 15.97 -21.06
C TYR A 29 -42.11 15.79 -22.53
N ASP A 30 -41.15 15.80 -23.46
CA ASP A 30 -41.38 15.46 -24.86
C ASP A 30 -41.31 13.93 -25.04
N LEU A 31 -42.37 13.25 -24.57
CA LEU A 31 -42.45 11.80 -24.54
C LEU A 31 -42.47 11.17 -25.93
N ASN A 32 -42.98 11.88 -26.95
CA ASN A 32 -42.99 11.40 -28.32
C ASN A 32 -41.56 11.33 -28.88
N LYS A 33 -40.80 12.41 -28.73
CA LYS A 33 -39.40 12.44 -29.17
C LYS A 33 -38.54 11.45 -28.39
N ALA A 34 -38.76 11.31 -27.09
CA ALA A 34 -38.08 10.30 -26.27
C ALA A 34 -38.36 8.87 -26.77
N ALA A 35 -39.62 8.55 -27.11
CA ALA A 35 -39.99 7.23 -27.63
C ALA A 35 -39.40 6.95 -29.02
N GLU A 36 -39.39 7.94 -29.92
CA GLU A 36 -38.76 7.81 -31.25
C GLU A 36 -37.27 7.48 -31.14
N ILE A 37 -36.55 8.18 -30.26
CA ILE A 37 -35.12 7.96 -30.07
C ILE A 37 -34.88 6.60 -29.40
N ARG A 38 -35.67 6.26 -28.36
CA ARG A 38 -35.51 5.04 -27.57
C ARG A 38 -35.81 3.76 -28.35
N PHE A 39 -36.85 3.76 -29.19
CA PHE A 39 -37.31 2.57 -29.90
C PHE A 39 -36.93 2.54 -31.39
N GLY A 40 -36.47 3.66 -31.96
CA GLY A 40 -35.99 3.75 -33.34
C GLY A 40 -34.48 3.94 -33.41
N ARG A 41 -34.01 5.16 -33.18
CA ARG A 41 -32.62 5.57 -33.46
C ARG A 41 -31.57 4.81 -32.64
N ILE A 42 -31.79 4.61 -31.34
CA ILE A 42 -30.85 3.89 -30.47
C ILE A 42 -30.72 2.41 -30.92
N PRO A 43 -31.81 1.63 -31.08
CA PRO A 43 -31.73 0.26 -31.59
C PRO A 43 -31.05 0.13 -32.97
N GLU A 44 -31.28 1.07 -33.88
CA GLU A 44 -30.61 1.09 -35.19
C GLU A 44 -29.10 1.30 -35.08
N LEU A 45 -28.67 2.27 -34.27
CA LEU A 45 -27.25 2.53 -34.01
C LEU A 45 -26.58 1.34 -33.31
N GLN A 46 -27.27 0.69 -32.37
CA GLN A 46 -26.77 -0.52 -31.71
C GLN A 46 -26.59 -1.70 -32.69
N LYS A 47 -27.54 -1.91 -33.61
CA LYS A 47 -27.41 -2.94 -34.65
C LYS A 47 -26.22 -2.67 -35.57
N LYS A 48 -26.07 -1.43 -36.05
CA LYS A 48 -24.93 -1.02 -36.89
C LYS A 48 -23.60 -1.20 -36.16
N LEU A 49 -23.54 -0.82 -34.88
CA LEU A 49 -22.35 -0.99 -34.05
C LEU A 49 -21.97 -2.47 -33.96
N ALA A 50 -22.91 -3.36 -33.63
CA ALA A 50 -22.65 -4.79 -33.50
C ALA A 50 -22.18 -5.44 -34.81
N GLU A 51 -22.69 -4.97 -35.96
CA GLU A 51 -22.27 -5.45 -37.27
C GLU A 51 -20.85 -5.01 -37.62
N LEU A 52 -20.52 -3.74 -37.40
CA LEU A 52 -19.16 -3.22 -37.54
C LEU A 52 -18.17 -3.90 -36.59
N GLU A 53 -18.55 -4.15 -35.33
CA GLU A 53 -17.73 -4.87 -34.36
C GLU A 53 -17.46 -6.32 -34.79
N ARG A 54 -18.45 -7.02 -35.35
CA ARG A 54 -18.27 -8.38 -35.91
C ARG A 54 -17.33 -8.37 -37.12
N GLN A 55 -17.53 -7.45 -38.06
CA GLN A 55 -16.66 -7.31 -39.23
C GLN A 55 -15.22 -6.98 -38.81
N TYR A 56 -15.05 -6.16 -37.78
CA TYR A 56 -13.76 -5.79 -37.22
C TYR A 56 -13.09 -6.94 -36.42
N SER A 57 -13.88 -7.82 -35.81
CA SER A 57 -13.38 -8.95 -35.00
C SER A 57 -12.92 -10.16 -35.82
N ALA A 58 -13.34 -10.29 -37.09
CA ALA A 58 -13.04 -11.45 -37.94
C ALA A 58 -11.72 -11.34 -38.75
N GLY A 59 -10.96 -10.26 -38.61
CA GLY A 59 -9.73 -10.01 -39.39
C GLY A 59 -8.45 -10.63 -38.79
N PRO A 60 -7.60 -11.33 -39.57
CA PRO A 60 -6.44 -12.08 -39.07
C PRO A 60 -5.19 -11.22 -38.74
N ASN A 61 -5.18 -9.91 -39.02
CA ASN A 61 -4.02 -9.05 -38.81
C ASN A 61 -4.42 -7.75 -38.08
N ARG A 62 -4.53 -7.81 -36.75
CA ARG A 62 -4.85 -6.65 -35.91
C ARG A 62 -3.56 -5.86 -35.60
N MET A 63 -3.18 -4.90 -36.45
CA MET A 63 -2.10 -3.95 -36.13
C MET A 63 -2.56 -2.80 -35.22
N LEU A 64 -3.87 -2.55 -35.14
CA LEU A 64 -4.47 -1.50 -34.30
C LEU A 64 -5.58 -2.14 -33.44
N ARG A 65 -5.43 -2.06 -32.11
CA ARG A 65 -6.46 -2.44 -31.14
C ARG A 65 -6.97 -1.16 -30.47
N ASP A 66 -8.28 -1.03 -30.33
CA ASP A 66 -8.97 0.09 -29.64
C ASP A 66 -9.42 -0.32 -28.22
N GLU A 67 -8.93 -1.46 -27.74
CA GLU A 67 -9.17 -1.97 -26.40
C GLU A 67 -7.90 -1.78 -25.57
N VAL A 68 -8.07 -1.22 -24.38
CA VAL A 68 -6.99 -1.10 -23.40
C VAL A 68 -6.94 -2.39 -22.59
N VAL A 69 -5.83 -3.10 -22.65
CA VAL A 69 -5.59 -4.31 -21.86
C VAL A 69 -4.73 -3.99 -20.63
N PRO A 70 -4.69 -4.86 -19.59
CA PRO A 70 -3.86 -4.64 -18.40
C PRO A 70 -2.39 -4.35 -18.72
N GLU A 71 -1.86 -4.95 -19.79
CA GLU A 71 -0.49 -4.74 -20.26
C GLU A 71 -0.23 -3.31 -20.75
N ASP A 72 -1.23 -2.67 -21.37
CA ASP A 72 -1.13 -1.27 -21.81
C ASP A 72 -1.04 -0.33 -20.61
N ILE A 73 -1.87 -0.58 -19.58
CA ILE A 73 -1.83 0.17 -18.32
C ILE A 73 -0.48 -0.03 -17.64
N ALA A 74 0.01 -1.28 -17.57
CA ALA A 74 1.29 -1.59 -16.95
C ALA A 74 2.46 -0.90 -17.67
N ALA A 75 2.44 -0.80 -19.00
CA ALA A 75 3.47 -0.09 -19.77
C ALA A 75 3.51 1.41 -19.45
N ILE A 76 2.34 2.07 -19.33
CA ILE A 76 2.26 3.49 -18.95
C ILE A 76 2.71 3.70 -17.51
N VAL A 77 2.21 2.89 -16.56
CA VAL A 77 2.61 2.95 -15.16
C VAL A 77 4.12 2.71 -15.00
N SER A 78 4.68 1.75 -15.73
CA SER A 78 6.11 1.48 -15.77
C SER A 78 6.91 2.69 -16.27
N SER A 79 6.46 3.34 -17.35
CA SER A 79 7.11 4.54 -17.87
C SER A 79 7.09 5.72 -16.89
N TRP A 80 6.05 5.85 -16.06
CA TRP A 80 5.95 6.93 -15.08
C TRP A 80 6.70 6.65 -13.78
N THR A 81 6.68 5.40 -13.33
CA THR A 81 7.22 4.99 -12.02
C THR A 81 8.65 4.46 -12.09
N GLY A 82 9.11 4.08 -13.28
CA GLY A 82 10.37 3.35 -13.47
C GLY A 82 10.32 1.88 -13.01
N ILE A 83 9.18 1.40 -12.50
CA ILE A 83 9.01 0.00 -12.08
C ILE A 83 8.86 -0.87 -13.33
N PRO A 84 9.66 -1.93 -13.52
CA PRO A 84 9.56 -2.80 -14.69
C PRO A 84 8.16 -3.42 -14.86
N VAL A 85 7.66 -3.50 -16.09
CA VAL A 85 6.36 -4.13 -16.40
C VAL A 85 6.27 -5.55 -15.84
N SER A 86 7.37 -6.31 -15.88
CA SER A 86 7.41 -7.66 -15.27
C SER A 86 6.98 -7.65 -13.81
N LYS A 87 7.47 -6.68 -13.01
CA LYS A 87 7.11 -6.57 -11.58
C LYS A 87 5.64 -6.18 -11.34
N LEU A 88 5.00 -5.52 -12.31
CA LEU A 88 3.59 -5.11 -12.26
C LEU A 88 2.64 -6.23 -12.69
N VAL A 89 3.10 -7.11 -13.58
CA VAL A 89 2.34 -8.27 -14.09
C VAL A 89 2.55 -9.52 -13.22
N ASP A 90 3.67 -9.60 -12.49
CA ASP A 90 3.93 -10.64 -11.50
C ASP A 90 2.75 -10.81 -10.54
N SER A 91 2.38 -12.06 -10.26
CA SER A 91 1.29 -12.31 -9.33
C SER A 91 1.72 -11.92 -7.91
N GLU A 92 1.02 -10.94 -7.33
CA GLU A 92 1.19 -10.53 -5.92
C GLU A 92 1.13 -11.76 -5.01
N ARG A 93 0.25 -12.72 -5.33
CA ARG A 93 0.08 -13.98 -4.61
C ARG A 93 1.39 -14.79 -4.53
N GLU A 94 2.07 -15.01 -5.65
CA GLU A 94 3.31 -15.82 -5.66
C GLU A 94 4.42 -15.13 -4.88
N ARG A 95 4.54 -13.81 -5.00
CA ARG A 95 5.49 -13.01 -4.22
C ARG A 95 5.25 -13.11 -2.71
N ILE A 96 3.99 -13.10 -2.29
CA ILE A 96 3.61 -13.26 -0.87
C ILE A 96 3.89 -14.68 -0.37
N LEU A 97 3.62 -15.71 -1.19
CA LEU A 97 3.91 -17.11 -0.85
C LEU A 97 5.41 -17.36 -0.67
N GLN A 98 6.25 -16.72 -1.47
CA GLN A 98 7.71 -16.83 -1.41
C GLN A 98 8.38 -15.72 -0.57
N LEU A 99 7.60 -14.96 0.21
CA LEU A 99 8.11 -13.78 0.91
C LEU A 99 9.25 -14.12 1.88
N ASP A 100 9.12 -15.23 2.62
CA ASP A 100 10.17 -15.73 3.52
C ASP A 100 11.49 -15.96 2.76
N ASP A 101 11.45 -16.77 1.69
CA ASP A 101 12.62 -17.05 0.85
C ASP A 101 13.25 -15.79 0.24
N ILE A 102 12.43 -14.83 -0.18
CA ILE A 102 12.89 -13.56 -0.76
C ILE A 102 13.64 -12.74 0.30
N LEU A 103 13.10 -12.65 1.52
CA LEU A 103 13.70 -11.88 2.60
C LEU A 103 14.98 -12.54 3.13
N GLN A 104 15.02 -13.87 3.23
CA GLN A 104 16.21 -14.62 3.68
C GLN A 104 17.42 -14.46 2.75
N LYS A 105 17.21 -14.20 1.45
CA LYS A 105 18.31 -13.91 0.51
C LYS A 105 19.08 -12.63 0.87
N ARG A 106 18.45 -11.72 1.59
CA ARG A 106 19.00 -10.40 1.94
C ARG A 106 19.33 -10.27 3.43
N VAL A 107 18.53 -10.86 4.30
CA VAL A 107 18.72 -10.82 5.75
C VAL A 107 19.32 -12.14 6.22
N VAL A 108 20.61 -12.12 6.50
CA VAL A 108 21.37 -13.32 6.91
C VAL A 108 21.32 -13.49 8.42
N GLY A 109 21.12 -14.71 8.90
CA GLY A 109 21.23 -15.07 10.32
C GLY A 109 20.01 -14.70 11.18
N GLN A 110 18.89 -14.29 10.58
CA GLN A 110 17.66 -13.89 11.29
C GLN A 110 16.43 -14.71 10.84
N ALA A 111 16.60 -16.02 10.64
CA ALA A 111 15.57 -16.88 10.03
C ALA A 111 14.22 -16.84 10.77
N GLU A 112 14.23 -16.83 12.11
CA GLU A 112 13.01 -16.72 12.90
C GLU A 112 12.28 -15.39 12.67
N ALA A 113 13.00 -14.27 12.76
CA ALA A 113 12.42 -12.94 12.57
C ALA A 113 11.84 -12.77 11.16
N VAL A 114 12.52 -13.31 10.14
CA VAL A 114 12.05 -13.31 8.76
C VAL A 114 10.77 -14.14 8.62
N ARG A 115 10.75 -15.36 9.16
CA ARG A 115 9.58 -16.25 9.11
C ARG A 115 8.36 -15.62 9.78
N VAL A 116 8.50 -15.12 11.02
CA VAL A 116 7.39 -14.49 11.77
C VAL A 116 6.83 -13.27 11.02
N THR A 117 7.72 -12.48 10.43
CA THR A 117 7.35 -11.32 9.61
C THR A 117 6.56 -11.74 8.38
N ALA A 118 7.06 -12.73 7.63
CA ALA A 118 6.40 -13.24 6.43
C ALA A 118 5.01 -13.81 6.75
N GLU A 119 4.89 -14.61 7.81
CA GLU A 119 3.61 -15.19 8.26
C GLU A 119 2.59 -14.10 8.65
N ALA A 120 3.01 -13.04 9.34
CA ALA A 120 2.13 -11.95 9.71
C ALA A 120 1.52 -11.27 8.48
N ILE A 121 2.35 -11.00 7.47
CA ILE A 121 1.93 -10.38 6.21
C ILE A 121 1.04 -11.32 5.40
N GLN A 122 1.39 -12.62 5.34
CA GLN A 122 0.58 -13.64 4.68
C GLN A 122 -0.81 -13.77 5.30
N ARG A 123 -0.92 -13.76 6.64
CA ARG A 123 -2.23 -13.78 7.33
C ARG A 123 -3.10 -12.60 6.94
N SER A 124 -2.52 -11.40 6.91
CA SER A 124 -3.23 -10.18 6.50
C SER A 124 -3.71 -10.26 5.06
N ARG A 125 -2.84 -10.69 4.13
CA ARG A 125 -3.19 -10.86 2.70
C ARG A 125 -4.19 -11.98 2.45
N ALA A 126 -4.25 -12.99 3.31
CA ALA A 126 -5.27 -14.03 3.29
C ALA A 126 -6.63 -13.59 3.87
N GLY A 127 -6.73 -12.35 4.38
CA GLY A 127 -7.95 -11.84 5.02
C GLY A 127 -8.22 -12.47 6.40
N LEU A 128 -7.20 -13.03 7.04
CA LEU A 128 -7.29 -13.64 8.38
C LEU A 128 -7.02 -12.62 9.50
N SER A 129 -6.67 -11.39 9.16
CA SER A 129 -6.44 -10.28 10.09
C SER A 129 -7.55 -9.24 9.95
N ASP A 130 -7.72 -8.40 10.98
CA ASP A 130 -8.68 -7.30 10.95
C ASP A 130 -8.36 -6.32 9.79
N PRO A 131 -9.27 -6.11 8.82
CA PRO A 131 -9.03 -5.21 7.70
C PRO A 131 -8.96 -3.73 8.10
N ASN A 132 -9.31 -3.39 9.34
CA ASN A 132 -9.19 -2.03 9.86
C ASN A 132 -7.80 -1.73 10.42
N ARG A 133 -6.95 -2.73 10.64
CA ARG A 133 -5.60 -2.55 11.20
C ARG A 133 -4.55 -2.44 10.10
N PRO A 134 -3.33 -1.96 10.42
CA PRO A 134 -2.18 -2.06 9.50
C PRO A 134 -1.96 -3.50 9.03
N ILE A 135 -1.31 -3.66 7.87
CA ILE A 135 -1.03 -4.97 7.26
C ILE A 135 -0.34 -5.90 8.27
N ALA A 136 0.65 -5.37 8.98
CA ALA A 136 1.29 -6.04 10.09
C ALA A 136 1.85 -5.00 11.06
N SER A 137 1.91 -5.37 12.34
CA SER A 137 2.52 -4.59 13.41
C SER A 137 3.53 -5.47 14.13
N LEU A 138 4.81 -5.09 14.07
CA LEU A 138 5.94 -5.93 14.47
C LEU A 138 6.84 -5.16 15.44
N VAL A 139 7.38 -5.86 16.44
CA VAL A 139 8.40 -5.31 17.35
C VAL A 139 9.69 -6.11 17.19
N PHE A 140 10.77 -5.44 16.82
CA PHE A 140 12.09 -6.01 16.61
C PHE A 140 13.02 -5.63 17.76
N LEU A 141 13.32 -6.62 18.60
CA LEU A 141 14.19 -6.51 19.77
C LEU A 141 15.58 -7.07 19.44
N GLY A 142 16.64 -6.46 19.96
CA GLY A 142 18.02 -6.90 19.70
C GLY A 142 19.06 -5.79 19.66
N PRO A 143 20.36 -6.13 19.53
CA PRO A 143 21.40 -5.12 19.43
C PRO A 143 21.36 -4.37 18.09
N THR A 144 22.09 -3.26 18.01
CA THR A 144 22.28 -2.54 16.75
C THR A 144 23.09 -3.37 15.76
N GLY A 145 22.87 -3.15 14.47
CA GLY A 145 23.65 -3.80 13.41
C GLY A 145 23.27 -5.24 13.06
N VAL A 146 22.31 -5.86 13.76
CA VAL A 146 21.86 -7.25 13.48
C VAL A 146 20.91 -7.41 12.29
N GLY A 147 20.55 -6.31 11.62
CA GLY A 147 19.73 -6.33 10.40
C GLY A 147 18.27 -5.93 10.56
N LYS A 148 17.84 -5.38 11.71
CA LYS A 148 16.45 -4.89 11.91
C LYS A 148 15.99 -3.93 10.81
N THR A 149 16.77 -2.87 10.56
CA THR A 149 16.49 -1.88 9.50
C THR A 149 16.61 -2.50 8.11
N GLU A 150 17.49 -3.48 7.93
CA GLU A 150 17.68 -4.14 6.64
C GLU A 150 16.47 -5.00 6.27
N LEU A 151 15.86 -5.68 7.25
CA LEU A 151 14.59 -6.38 7.08
C LEU A 151 13.47 -5.43 6.67
N CYS A 152 13.38 -4.23 7.26
CA CYS A 152 12.42 -3.21 6.84
C CYS A 152 12.62 -2.75 5.39
N LYS A 153 13.88 -2.54 4.97
CA LYS A 153 14.19 -2.18 3.58
C LYS A 153 13.87 -3.31 2.61
N ALA A 154 14.18 -4.55 2.99
CA ALA A 154 13.86 -5.74 2.21
C ALA A 154 12.34 -5.90 2.04
N LEU A 155 11.57 -5.65 3.10
CA LEU A 155 10.10 -5.62 3.05
C LEU A 155 9.58 -4.52 2.11
N ALA A 156 10.09 -3.30 2.23
CA ALA A 156 9.67 -2.18 1.40
C ALA A 156 9.93 -2.46 -0.08
N GLU A 157 11.10 -3.00 -0.41
CA GLU A 157 11.43 -3.37 -1.79
C GLU A 157 10.60 -4.56 -2.31
N SER A 158 10.39 -5.59 -1.49
CA SER A 158 9.64 -6.77 -1.89
C SER A 158 8.15 -6.45 -2.11
N LEU A 159 7.53 -5.71 -1.19
CA LEU A 159 6.08 -5.50 -1.21
C LEU A 159 5.67 -4.25 -2.00
N PHE A 160 6.49 -3.20 -1.97
CA PHE A 160 6.16 -1.90 -2.56
C PHE A 160 7.10 -1.54 -3.71
N SER A 161 7.93 -2.47 -4.16
CA SER A 161 8.83 -2.33 -5.32
C SER A 161 9.86 -1.20 -5.20
N SER A 162 10.02 -0.61 -4.00
CA SER A 162 10.97 0.48 -3.76
C SER A 162 11.46 0.50 -2.30
N PRO A 163 12.78 0.60 -2.05
CA PRO A 163 13.29 0.82 -0.71
C PRO A 163 12.85 2.17 -0.12
N ASP A 164 12.52 3.16 -0.97
CA ASP A 164 12.01 4.47 -0.56
C ASP A 164 10.57 4.41 -0.04
N ALA A 165 9.90 3.27 -0.16
CA ALA A 165 8.63 3.01 0.51
C ALA A 165 8.80 2.77 2.02
N MET A 166 10.03 2.77 2.54
CA MET A 166 10.28 2.81 3.98
C MET A 166 10.27 4.26 4.49
N VAL A 167 9.41 4.54 5.47
CA VAL A 167 9.40 5.80 6.22
C VAL A 167 10.02 5.51 7.59
N ARG A 168 11.21 6.06 7.85
CA ARG A 168 11.89 5.93 9.13
C ARG A 168 11.61 7.15 10.01
N ILE A 169 11.25 6.92 11.25
CA ILE A 169 11.03 7.94 12.27
C ILE A 169 11.85 7.58 13.49
N ASP A 170 12.82 8.41 13.82
CA ASP A 170 13.69 8.24 14.98
C ASP A 170 12.99 8.77 16.24
N MET A 171 12.69 7.89 17.20
CA MET A 171 11.99 8.26 18.43
C MET A 171 12.85 9.08 19.38
N SER A 172 14.16 9.13 19.19
CA SER A 172 15.04 10.06 19.91
C SER A 172 14.75 11.53 19.57
N GLU A 173 14.09 11.83 18.44
CA GLU A 173 13.60 13.19 18.13
C GLU A 173 12.28 13.55 18.84
N TYR A 174 11.66 12.57 19.51
CA TYR A 174 10.33 12.67 20.12
C TYR A 174 10.33 12.42 21.63
N MET A 175 11.46 12.67 22.31
CA MET A 175 11.63 12.45 23.75
C MET A 175 10.84 13.43 24.62
N GLU A 176 10.50 14.61 24.09
CA GLU A 176 9.91 15.71 24.86
C GLU A 176 8.47 16.00 24.40
N LYS A 177 7.59 16.37 25.34
CA LYS A 177 6.15 16.58 25.04
C LYS A 177 5.88 17.52 23.86
N HIS A 178 6.63 18.61 23.73
CA HIS A 178 6.42 19.59 22.66
C HIS A 178 6.85 19.09 21.27
N THR A 179 7.69 18.04 21.22
CA THR A 179 8.13 17.43 19.97
C THR A 179 7.12 16.43 19.42
N VAL A 180 6.24 15.87 20.27
CA VAL A 180 5.19 14.92 19.91
C VAL A 180 4.21 15.51 18.89
N SER A 181 3.86 16.79 19.05
CA SER A 181 2.96 17.48 18.10
C SER A 181 3.56 17.55 16.69
N ARG A 182 4.88 17.48 16.51
CA ARG A 182 5.52 17.43 15.18
C ARG A 182 5.24 16.12 14.44
N LEU A 183 4.88 15.05 15.16
CA LEU A 183 4.57 13.75 14.56
C LEU A 183 3.26 13.80 13.77
N ILE A 184 2.24 14.46 14.33
CA ILE A 184 0.87 14.52 13.77
C ILE A 184 0.48 15.90 13.24
N GLY A 185 1.30 16.92 13.49
CA GLY A 185 1.02 18.32 13.18
C GLY A 185 0.44 19.05 14.38
N ALA A 186 0.80 20.32 14.54
CA ALA A 186 0.29 21.14 15.63
C ALA A 186 -1.12 21.69 15.31
N PRO A 187 -1.99 21.89 16.31
CA PRO A 187 -3.28 22.54 16.12
C PRO A 187 -3.13 24.06 15.91
N PRO A 188 -4.18 24.76 15.42
CA PRO A 188 -4.15 26.21 15.22
C PRO A 188 -3.71 26.95 16.49
N GLY A 189 -2.72 27.84 16.36
CA GLY A 189 -2.20 28.65 17.48
C GLY A 189 -0.97 28.08 18.20
N TYR A 190 -0.43 26.93 17.76
CA TYR A 190 0.82 26.35 18.28
C TYR A 190 1.99 26.51 17.29
N VAL A 191 3.22 26.56 17.82
CA VAL A 191 4.44 26.56 16.99
C VAL A 191 4.48 25.29 16.14
N GLY A 192 4.66 25.45 14.83
CA GLY A 192 4.63 24.34 13.89
C GLY A 192 3.25 24.08 13.26
N TYR A 193 2.23 24.93 13.44
CA TYR A 193 0.93 24.77 12.76
C TYR A 193 1.04 24.69 11.22
N ASP A 194 1.93 25.49 10.63
CA ASP A 194 2.19 25.45 9.18
C ASP A 194 3.03 24.24 8.76
N GLN A 195 3.73 23.61 9.70
CA GLN A 195 4.47 22.37 9.49
C GLN A 195 3.49 21.21 9.71
N GLY A 196 3.10 20.51 8.65
CA GLY A 196 2.25 19.32 8.80
C GLY A 196 2.95 18.23 9.63
N GLY A 197 2.22 17.15 9.94
CA GLY A 197 2.76 16.08 10.77
C GLY A 197 3.73 15.21 9.99
N GLN A 198 4.91 14.94 10.56
CA GLN A 198 5.90 14.10 9.89
C GLN A 198 5.35 12.71 9.54
N LEU A 199 4.63 12.08 10.47
CA LEU A 199 4.02 10.76 10.26
C LEU A 199 2.80 10.86 9.33
N THR A 200 1.88 11.77 9.64
CA THR A 200 0.60 11.89 8.91
C THR A 200 0.81 12.33 7.46
N ASP A 201 1.74 13.25 7.18
CA ASP A 201 2.05 13.67 5.82
C ASP A 201 2.84 12.61 5.06
N ALA A 202 3.78 11.90 5.71
CA ALA A 202 4.52 10.82 5.08
C ALA A 202 3.57 9.71 4.60
N VAL A 203 2.63 9.28 5.45
CA VAL A 203 1.64 8.25 5.11
C VAL A 203 0.62 8.77 4.10
N ARG A 204 0.19 10.03 4.19
CA ARG A 204 -0.68 10.64 3.18
C ARG A 204 -0.03 10.65 1.79
N ARG A 205 1.29 10.88 1.71
CA ARG A 205 2.06 10.84 0.45
C ARG A 205 2.37 9.41 -0.01
N LYS A 206 2.63 8.49 0.94
CA LYS A 206 2.97 7.08 0.68
C LYS A 206 2.12 6.15 1.55
N PRO A 207 0.84 5.92 1.17
CA PRO A 207 -0.06 5.06 1.95
C PRO A 207 0.39 3.60 2.02
N TYR A 208 1.11 3.14 1.00
CA TYR A 208 1.73 1.82 0.92
C TYR A 208 3.20 1.96 1.33
N SER A 209 3.48 1.71 2.60
CA SER A 209 4.82 1.94 3.16
C SER A 209 5.12 1.04 4.35
N VAL A 210 6.42 0.84 4.59
CA VAL A 210 6.94 0.26 5.84
C VAL A 210 7.29 1.43 6.77
N LEU A 211 6.57 1.56 7.88
CA LEU A 211 6.81 2.56 8.90
C LEU A 211 7.76 1.99 9.94
N LEU A 212 8.99 2.48 9.97
CA LEU A 212 10.00 2.10 10.96
C LEU A 212 10.06 3.17 12.06
N PHE A 213 9.57 2.82 13.25
CA PHE A 213 9.71 3.60 14.47
C PHE A 213 10.95 3.11 15.21
N ASP A 214 12.03 3.88 15.11
CA ASP A 214 13.34 3.49 15.61
C ASP A 214 13.58 3.95 17.05
N GLU A 215 14.27 3.13 17.85
CA GLU A 215 14.56 3.40 19.27
C GLU A 215 13.31 3.72 20.11
N MET A 216 12.26 2.89 20.00
CA MET A 216 10.96 3.13 20.64
C MET A 216 11.04 3.41 22.14
N GLU A 217 12.04 2.87 22.83
CA GLU A 217 12.30 3.11 24.25
C GLU A 217 12.63 4.58 24.60
N LYS A 218 13.00 5.41 23.62
CA LYS A 218 13.30 6.83 23.80
C LYS A 218 12.07 7.73 23.65
N ALA A 219 10.99 7.22 23.05
CA ALA A 219 9.80 8.01 22.77
C ALA A 219 9.16 8.57 24.04
N HIS A 220 8.64 9.80 23.97
CA HIS A 220 7.78 10.32 25.02
C HIS A 220 6.51 9.46 25.17
N PRO A 221 5.98 9.24 26.39
CA PRO A 221 4.77 8.44 26.63
C PRO A 221 3.56 8.81 25.76
N ASP A 222 3.35 10.10 25.49
CA ASP A 222 2.26 10.58 24.62
C ASP A 222 2.34 10.04 23.18
N VAL A 223 3.52 9.64 22.68
CA VAL A 223 3.68 9.01 21.37
C VAL A 223 2.98 7.65 21.33
N PHE A 224 3.03 6.88 22.42
CA PHE A 224 2.36 5.57 22.50
C PHE A 224 0.85 5.69 22.32
N ASN A 225 0.22 6.73 22.89
CA ASN A 225 -1.21 6.96 22.71
C ASN A 225 -1.59 7.19 21.24
N ILE A 226 -0.75 7.94 20.52
CA ILE A 226 -0.92 8.17 19.07
C ILE A 226 -0.76 6.85 18.30
N LEU A 227 0.26 6.06 18.63
CA LEU A 227 0.53 4.80 17.95
C LEU A 227 -0.53 3.73 18.25
N LEU A 228 -1.07 3.67 19.47
CA LEU A 228 -2.16 2.76 19.81
C LEU A 228 -3.38 2.99 18.92
N GLN A 229 -3.74 4.25 18.65
CA GLN A 229 -4.81 4.58 17.72
C GLN A 229 -4.52 4.03 16.31
N VAL A 230 -3.27 4.15 15.84
CA VAL A 230 -2.85 3.59 14.55
C VAL A 230 -2.93 2.06 14.55
N LEU A 231 -2.56 1.40 15.64
CA LEU A 231 -2.52 -0.05 15.74
C LEU A 231 -3.92 -0.68 15.87
N ASP A 232 -4.85 0.00 16.52
CA ASP A 232 -6.20 -0.49 16.74
C ASP A 232 -7.15 -0.16 15.59
N ASP A 233 -7.19 1.10 15.15
CA ASP A 233 -8.17 1.58 14.17
C ASP A 233 -7.59 1.75 12.75
N GLY A 234 -6.26 1.62 12.59
CA GLY A 234 -5.56 1.86 11.32
C GLY A 234 -5.78 3.25 10.76
N ILE A 235 -6.11 4.21 11.61
CA ILE A 235 -6.46 5.57 11.26
C ILE A 235 -5.90 6.54 12.30
N LEU A 236 -5.42 7.69 11.86
CA LEU A 236 -4.99 8.78 12.74
C LEU A 236 -5.53 10.12 12.25
N THR A 237 -5.99 10.95 13.16
CA THR A 237 -6.43 12.32 12.85
C THR A 237 -5.30 13.29 13.14
N ASP A 238 -4.91 14.08 12.14
CA ASP A 238 -3.86 15.08 12.27
C ASP A 238 -4.31 16.30 13.11
N GLY A 239 -3.36 17.16 13.50
CA GLY A 239 -3.66 18.38 14.28
C GLY A 239 -4.60 19.38 13.59
N LYS A 240 -4.87 19.20 12.28
CA LYS A 240 -5.78 20.02 11.47
C LYS A 240 -7.16 19.36 11.31
N GLY A 241 -7.38 18.20 11.91
CA GLY A 241 -8.64 17.45 11.85
C GLY A 241 -8.78 16.55 10.63
N ASN A 242 -7.74 16.38 9.81
CA ASN A 242 -7.79 15.47 8.67
C ASN A 242 -7.44 14.04 9.09
N THR A 243 -8.25 13.10 8.64
CA THR A 243 -8.05 11.68 8.88
C THR A 243 -7.09 11.06 7.86
N VAL A 244 -6.11 10.29 8.32
CA VAL A 244 -5.13 9.56 7.50
C VAL A 244 -5.24 8.07 7.79
N SER A 245 -5.26 7.23 6.74
CA SER A 245 -5.36 5.77 6.87
C SER A 245 -3.99 5.11 6.81
N PHE A 246 -3.77 4.15 7.73
CA PHE A 246 -2.58 3.34 7.91
C PHE A 246 -2.82 1.86 7.57
N LYS A 247 -4.01 1.52 7.06
CA LYS A 247 -4.42 0.13 6.74
C LYS A 247 -3.52 -0.55 5.71
N ASN A 248 -2.86 0.24 4.86
CA ASN A 248 -1.92 -0.23 3.84
C ASN A 248 -0.45 -0.17 4.29
N CYS A 249 -0.20 0.16 5.55
CA CYS A 249 1.14 0.26 6.11
C CYS A 249 1.55 -1.03 6.84
N ILE A 250 2.85 -1.25 6.93
CA ILE A 250 3.45 -2.21 7.86
C ILE A 250 4.15 -1.40 8.95
N CYS A 251 3.72 -1.52 10.20
CA CYS A 251 4.32 -0.84 11.34
C CYS A 251 5.40 -1.72 11.96
N VAL A 252 6.63 -1.22 12.01
CA VAL A 252 7.76 -1.90 12.65
C VAL A 252 8.32 -0.98 13.74
N PHE A 253 8.39 -1.48 14.96
CA PHE A 253 9.02 -0.81 16.09
C PHE A 253 10.35 -1.50 16.37
N THR A 254 11.45 -0.77 16.47
CA THR A 254 12.73 -1.33 16.91
C THR A 254 13.05 -0.83 18.30
N SER A 255 13.57 -1.73 19.13
CA SER A 255 14.10 -1.36 20.43
C SER A 255 15.38 -2.13 20.75
N ASN A 256 16.34 -1.44 21.37
CA ASN A 256 17.58 -2.06 21.82
C ASN A 256 17.47 -2.54 23.28
N ILE A 257 16.29 -2.48 23.90
CA ILE A 257 16.01 -3.11 25.19
C ILE A 257 16.35 -4.61 25.12
N GLY A 258 17.00 -5.11 26.17
CA GLY A 258 17.42 -6.52 26.26
C GLY A 258 18.69 -6.87 25.47
N SER A 259 19.33 -5.91 24.80
CA SER A 259 20.56 -6.16 24.04
C SER A 259 21.72 -6.67 24.89
N SER A 260 21.85 -6.20 26.14
CA SER A 260 22.88 -6.69 27.07
C SER A 260 22.67 -8.17 27.39
N SER A 261 21.44 -8.57 27.68
CA SER A 261 21.07 -9.97 27.94
C SER A 261 21.33 -10.86 26.72
N ILE A 262 21.03 -10.36 25.51
CA ILE A 262 21.28 -11.07 24.25
C ILE A 262 22.79 -11.26 24.03
N LEU A 263 23.60 -10.22 24.25
CA LEU A 263 25.05 -10.25 24.04
C LEU A 263 25.78 -11.12 25.08
N GLU A 264 25.37 -11.06 26.35
CA GLU A 264 25.92 -11.90 27.42
C GLU A 264 25.69 -13.39 27.13
N LEU A 265 24.46 -13.77 26.81
CA LEU A 265 24.10 -15.17 26.56
C LEU A 265 24.65 -15.70 25.22
N ALA A 266 24.77 -14.84 24.20
CA ALA A 266 25.40 -15.23 22.92
C ALA A 266 26.92 -15.39 23.00
N GLY A 267 27.58 -14.76 23.98
CA GLY A 267 29.03 -14.89 24.20
C GLY A 267 29.44 -16.16 24.96
N GLU A 268 28.50 -16.80 25.67
CA GLU A 268 28.78 -17.88 26.61
C GLU A 268 28.45 -19.29 26.08
N ALA A 269 27.77 -19.44 24.94
CA ALA A 269 27.33 -20.75 24.43
C ALA A 269 27.41 -20.91 22.90
N GLU A 270 27.68 -22.14 22.43
CA GLU A 270 27.15 -22.59 21.13
C GLU A 270 25.63 -22.51 21.24
N ALA A 271 24.96 -21.81 20.31
CA ALA A 271 23.54 -21.52 20.37
C ALA A 271 22.69 -22.81 20.39
N ASP A 272 22.37 -23.30 21.60
CA ASP A 272 21.39 -24.34 21.86
C ASP A 272 20.00 -23.71 22.06
N ASP A 273 18.94 -24.48 21.79
CA ASP A 273 17.55 -24.02 21.89
C ASP A 273 17.19 -23.53 23.32
N THR A 274 17.86 -24.09 24.34
CA THR A 274 17.71 -23.68 25.74
C THR A 274 18.17 -22.25 26.01
N VAL A 275 19.28 -21.83 25.39
CA VAL A 275 19.82 -20.46 25.53
C VAL A 275 18.93 -19.46 24.82
N GLN A 276 18.33 -19.84 23.67
CA GLN A 276 17.40 -18.97 22.95
C GLN A 276 16.12 -18.70 23.75
N GLU A 277 15.55 -19.71 24.40
CA GLU A 277 14.39 -19.53 25.27
C GLU A 277 14.72 -18.66 26.50
N GLU A 278 15.90 -18.82 27.11
CA GLU A 278 16.34 -17.96 28.22
C GLU A 278 16.53 -16.49 27.77
N ILE A 279 17.14 -16.27 26.60
CA ILE A 279 17.24 -14.93 26.00
C ILE A 279 15.85 -14.33 25.84
N LYS A 280 14.91 -15.10 25.27
CA LYS A 280 13.55 -14.65 25.01
C LYS A 280 12.82 -14.29 26.30
N GLU A 281 12.92 -15.10 27.34
CA GLU A 281 12.31 -14.84 28.65
C GLU A 281 12.87 -13.55 29.28
N ARG A 282 14.19 -13.37 29.27
CA ARG A 282 14.84 -12.17 29.83
C ARG A 282 14.48 -10.91 29.05
N VAL A 283 14.42 -10.98 27.72
CA VAL A 283 14.01 -9.86 26.87
C VAL A 283 12.55 -9.50 27.13
N MET A 284 11.65 -10.47 27.21
CA MET A 284 10.23 -10.25 27.50
C MET A 284 9.97 -9.69 28.90
N THR A 285 10.85 -9.96 29.86
CA THR A 285 10.77 -9.36 31.20
C THR A 285 11.24 -7.90 31.22
N ALA A 286 12.08 -7.50 30.26
CA ALA A 286 12.65 -6.15 30.17
C ALA A 286 11.77 -5.16 29.39
N VAL A 287 10.79 -5.65 28.61
CA VAL A 287 9.81 -4.87 27.84
C VAL A 287 8.57 -4.60 28.67
#